data_AF-A0A7S1TH46-F1
#
_entry.id   AF-A0A7S1TH46-F1
#
_cell.length_a   1.000
_cell.length_b   1.000
_cell.length_c   1.000
_cell.angle_alpha   90.00
_cell.angle_beta   90.00
_cell.angle_gamma   90.00
#
_symmetry.space_group_name_H-M   'P 1'
#
loop_
_entity.id
_entity.type
_entity.pdbx_description
1 polymer ?
#
loop_
_entity_poly.entity_id
_entity_poly.type
_entity_poly.pdbx_seq_one_letter_code
_entity_poly.pdbx_strand_id
1 'polypeptide(L)'
;MAWRNFLRGMSSGLVSISVTLADRPGALKRVLSLFDERSVNLSRIESRPSRRAGRGFYDILVESRVEVENEKAAVAGAVGKLEGLGYSITLLNRETDTVGGVGVPWFPRRLRDLDEFADHVLSFGSELESNHPGFLDEQYRERRRAIAERAKSFRTGDALPDVEYTPEEHATWRTVYEEVRNAREQFACEEVRHIFPLLERNCGFGPNRIPQLRQVSEFMKDCTGWTLRPVSGLLSSRDFLNGLAFRVFHSTQYIRHSSTPLYTPEPDICHELLGHVPMLCDPDFAAFSQEIGLASLAVSDEDIEKLAKCYWFSVEFGLCKEGNNTVKAYGAGLLSSFGEIRHAMQGDNTKIDWDPSVACNTPYPITEVCESLVVFFSIFVSYAW
;
A
#
# COMPACT_ATOMS: atom_id res chain seq x y z
N MET A 1 23.92 -22.30 -11.03
CA MET A 1 24.89 -21.26 -11.48
C MET A 1 24.32 -19.83 -11.35
N ALA A 2 23.00 -19.65 -11.35
CA ALA A 2 22.34 -18.35 -11.21
C ALA A 2 22.48 -17.73 -9.80
N TRP A 3 22.25 -18.49 -8.72
CA TRP A 3 22.28 -17.98 -7.33
C TRP A 3 23.65 -17.49 -6.82
N ARG A 4 24.74 -17.88 -7.50
CA ARG A 4 26.09 -17.44 -7.12
C ARG A 4 26.30 -15.95 -7.37
N ASN A 5 25.64 -15.40 -8.39
CA ASN A 5 25.65 -13.97 -8.67
C ASN A 5 24.62 -13.25 -7.79
N PHE A 6 23.47 -13.87 -7.54
CA PHE A 6 22.43 -13.38 -6.62
C PHE A 6 22.98 -13.04 -5.24
N LEU A 7 23.69 -13.96 -4.57
CA LEU A 7 24.15 -13.76 -3.19
C LEU A 7 25.42 -12.90 -3.08
N ARG A 8 26.14 -12.68 -4.20
CA ARG A 8 27.31 -11.78 -4.25
C ARG A 8 26.95 -10.32 -4.42
N GLY A 9 25.75 -10.02 -4.93
CA GLY A 9 25.25 -8.66 -5.13
C GLY A 9 24.46 -8.10 -3.94
N MET A 10 24.11 -8.94 -2.97
CA MET A 10 23.30 -8.54 -1.81
C MET A 10 24.08 -7.63 -0.86
N SER A 11 23.42 -6.61 -0.33
CA SER A 11 23.73 -5.91 0.92
C SER A 11 23.32 -6.75 2.13
N SER A 12 23.51 -6.21 3.34
CA SER A 12 23.02 -6.81 4.59
C SER A 12 21.49 -6.82 4.63
N GLY A 13 20.84 -7.97 4.89
CA GLY A 13 19.38 -8.06 4.93
C GLY A 13 18.81 -9.43 5.28
N LEU A 14 17.49 -9.58 5.09
CA LEU A 14 16.74 -10.82 5.28
C LEU A 14 16.66 -11.60 3.97
N VAL A 15 17.12 -12.85 3.97
CA VAL A 15 16.98 -13.80 2.86
C VAL A 15 15.89 -14.80 3.22
N SER A 16 14.89 -14.99 2.35
CA SER A 16 13.92 -16.07 2.48
C SER A 16 14.14 -17.15 1.42
N ILE A 17 14.20 -18.40 1.85
CA ILE A 17 14.50 -19.57 1.04
C ILE A 17 13.31 -20.50 1.14
N SER A 18 12.61 -20.73 0.03
CA SER A 18 11.51 -21.68 -0.03
C SER A 18 11.99 -22.97 -0.69
N VAL A 19 11.81 -24.11 -0.01
CA VAL A 19 12.19 -25.44 -0.51
C VAL A 19 10.97 -26.36 -0.48
N THR A 20 10.62 -26.96 -1.62
CA THR A 20 9.52 -27.93 -1.69
C THR A 20 10.02 -29.35 -1.42
N LEU A 21 9.35 -30.07 -0.50
CA LEU A 21 9.72 -31.41 -0.04
C LEU A 21 8.54 -32.37 -0.13
N ALA A 22 8.80 -33.61 -0.55
CA ALA A 22 7.86 -34.70 -0.38
C ALA A 22 7.78 -35.14 1.10
N ASP A 23 6.59 -35.52 1.55
CA ASP A 23 6.32 -36.06 2.88
C ASP A 23 6.93 -37.46 3.02
N ARG A 24 8.09 -37.52 3.69
CA ARG A 24 8.80 -38.77 3.98
C ARG A 24 9.61 -38.63 5.26
N PRO A 25 9.81 -39.73 6.01
CA PRO A 25 10.62 -39.71 7.23
C PRO A 25 11.98 -39.02 7.02
N GLY A 26 12.25 -38.04 7.88
CA GLY A 26 13.51 -37.29 7.92
C GLY A 26 13.73 -36.29 6.78
N ALA A 27 12.76 -36.02 5.90
CA ALA A 27 12.93 -35.05 4.81
C ALA A 27 13.30 -33.65 5.32
N LEU A 28 12.51 -33.12 6.26
CA LEU A 28 12.77 -31.81 6.85
C LEU A 28 14.11 -31.77 7.58
N LYS A 29 14.41 -32.80 8.39
CA LYS A 29 15.70 -32.92 9.09
C LYS A 29 16.88 -32.82 8.13
N ARG A 30 16.82 -33.58 7.02
CA ARG A 30 17.89 -33.56 5.99
C ARG A 30 18.10 -32.17 5.41
N VAL A 31 17.03 -31.41 5.16
CA VAL A 31 17.13 -30.04 4.63
C VAL A 31 17.73 -29.10 5.66
N LEU A 32 17.23 -29.11 6.90
CA LEU A 32 17.72 -28.23 7.95
C LEU A 32 19.19 -28.51 8.30
N SER A 33 19.63 -29.77 8.26
CA SER A 33 21.04 -30.13 8.45
C SER A 33 21.97 -29.51 7.41
N LEU A 34 21.51 -29.23 6.18
CA LEU A 34 22.35 -28.61 5.14
C LEU A 34 22.65 -27.13 5.43
N PHE A 35 21.77 -26.45 6.17
CA PHE A 35 22.01 -25.10 6.66
C PHE A 35 22.96 -25.12 7.86
N ASP A 36 22.77 -26.07 8.78
CA ASP A 36 23.64 -26.29 9.95
C ASP A 36 25.09 -26.61 9.55
N GLU A 37 25.30 -27.51 8.58
CA GLU A 37 26.62 -27.86 8.03
C GLU A 37 27.38 -26.67 7.43
N ARG A 38 26.68 -25.58 7.12
CA ARG A 38 27.23 -24.34 6.56
C ARG A 38 27.25 -23.20 7.57
N SER A 39 26.87 -23.46 8.82
CA SER A 39 26.73 -22.45 9.88
C SER A 39 25.78 -21.30 9.51
N VAL A 40 24.70 -21.60 8.79
CA VAL A 40 23.68 -20.60 8.45
C VAL A 40 22.73 -20.41 9.64
N ASN A 41 22.62 -19.19 10.14
CA ASN A 41 21.69 -18.86 11.21
C ASN A 41 20.25 -18.77 10.70
N LEU A 42 19.32 -19.48 11.33
CA LEU A 42 17.92 -19.51 10.90
C LEU A 42 17.08 -18.65 11.84
N SER A 43 16.55 -17.53 11.35
CA SER A 43 15.68 -16.64 12.12
C SER A 43 14.23 -17.09 12.14
N ARG A 44 13.78 -17.81 11.11
CA ARG A 44 12.41 -18.32 11.00
C ARG A 44 12.40 -19.60 10.17
N ILE A 45 11.61 -20.59 10.61
CA ILE A 45 11.37 -21.83 9.88
C ILE A 45 9.87 -22.09 9.90
N GLU A 46 9.29 -22.27 8.73
CA GLU A 46 7.87 -22.58 8.59
C GLU A 46 7.64 -23.70 7.58
N SER A 47 6.78 -24.64 7.94
CA SER A 47 6.33 -25.71 7.05
C SER A 47 4.85 -25.53 6.73
N ARG A 48 4.48 -25.58 5.45
CA ARG A 48 3.09 -25.52 5.00
C ARG A 48 2.83 -26.56 3.90
N PRO A 49 1.64 -27.17 3.82
CA PRO A 49 1.29 -28.01 2.68
C PRO A 49 1.45 -27.24 1.36
N SER A 50 2.07 -27.86 0.37
CA SER A 50 2.33 -27.21 -0.92
C SER A 50 1.04 -27.12 -1.74
N ARG A 51 0.65 -25.91 -2.13
CA ARG A 51 -0.46 -25.71 -3.07
C ARG A 51 -0.09 -26.09 -4.50
N ARG A 52 1.20 -25.95 -4.87
CA ARG A 52 1.71 -26.20 -6.22
C ARG A 52 1.96 -27.68 -6.47
N ALA A 53 2.63 -28.36 -5.54
CA ALA A 53 2.98 -29.77 -5.69
C ALA A 53 1.86 -30.73 -5.27
N GLY A 54 0.83 -30.23 -4.57
CA GLY A 54 -0.34 -30.99 -4.17
C GLY A 54 -0.13 -31.81 -2.90
N ARG A 55 -1.03 -32.78 -2.67
CA ARG A 55 -1.04 -33.61 -1.45
C ARG A 55 0.26 -34.41 -1.32
N GLY A 56 0.77 -34.52 -0.10
CA GLY A 56 2.02 -35.23 0.20
C GLY A 56 3.28 -34.39 -0.05
N PHE A 57 3.15 -33.09 -0.30
CA PHE A 57 4.27 -32.17 -0.40
C PHE A 57 4.10 -30.99 0.56
N TYR A 58 5.23 -30.46 1.02
CA TYR A 58 5.32 -29.33 1.92
C TYR A 58 6.32 -28.31 1.37
N ASP A 59 5.94 -27.04 1.41
CA ASP A 59 6.86 -25.92 1.19
C ASP A 59 7.44 -25.51 2.54
N ILE A 60 8.76 -25.57 2.65
CA ILE A 60 9.52 -25.15 3.82
C ILE A 60 10.11 -23.78 3.52
N LEU A 61 9.64 -22.77 4.25
CA LEU A 61 10.22 -21.44 4.23
C LEU A 61 11.26 -21.34 5.35
N VAL A 62 12.47 -20.97 4.98
CA VAL A 62 13.58 -20.72 5.88
C VAL A 62 14.02 -19.28 5.68
N GLU A 63 14.06 -18.49 6.75
CA GLU A 63 14.61 -17.14 6.72
C GLU A 63 15.93 -17.09 7.48
N SER A 64 16.87 -16.34 6.92
CA SER A 64 18.18 -16.06 7.50
C SER A 64 18.40 -14.56 7.42
N ARG A 65 18.82 -13.95 8.52
CA ARG A 65 19.44 -12.62 8.48
C ARG A 65 20.89 -12.76 8.08
N VAL A 66 21.35 -11.85 7.25
CA VAL A 66 22.69 -11.87 6.68
C VAL A 66 23.25 -10.46 6.78
N GLU A 67 24.29 -10.26 7.58
CA GLU A 67 24.88 -8.94 7.82
C GLU A 67 26.28 -8.84 7.22
N VAL A 68 27.01 -9.96 7.19
CA VAL A 68 28.41 -10.01 6.71
C VAL A 68 28.59 -10.94 5.51
N GLU A 69 29.65 -10.70 4.73
CA GLU A 69 29.92 -11.44 3.48
C GLU A 69 30.09 -12.96 3.69
N ASN A 70 30.65 -13.38 4.84
CA ASN A 70 30.79 -14.79 5.18
C ASN A 70 29.43 -15.49 5.36
N GLU A 71 28.43 -14.80 5.91
CA GLU A 71 27.08 -15.34 6.07
C GLU A 71 26.38 -15.47 4.71
N LYS A 72 26.58 -14.50 3.80
CA LYS A 72 26.11 -14.62 2.40
C LYS A 72 26.71 -15.85 1.74
N ALA A 73 28.02 -16.05 1.87
CA ALA A 73 28.72 -17.20 1.31
C ALA A 73 28.21 -18.53 1.92
N ALA A 74 27.88 -18.55 3.21
CA ALA A 74 27.28 -19.69 3.91
C ALA A 74 25.90 -20.04 3.36
N VAL A 75 25.00 -19.05 3.26
CA VAL A 75 23.67 -19.20 2.64
C VAL A 75 23.80 -19.71 1.21
N ALA A 76 24.75 -19.15 0.46
CA ALA A 76 25.04 -19.55 -0.92
C ALA A 76 25.49 -21.01 -1.00
N GLY A 77 26.40 -21.40 -0.13
CA GLY A 77 26.86 -22.78 -0.02
C GLY A 77 25.73 -23.77 0.30
N ALA A 78 24.79 -23.38 1.19
CA ALA A 78 23.65 -24.20 1.56
C ALA A 78 22.65 -24.35 0.40
N VAL A 79 22.28 -23.24 -0.24
CA VAL A 79 21.41 -23.21 -1.42
C VAL A 79 22.00 -24.04 -2.57
N GLY A 80 23.29 -23.85 -2.87
CA GLY A 80 23.97 -24.63 -3.90
C GLY A 80 23.98 -26.13 -3.63
N LYS A 81 24.09 -26.53 -2.37
CA LYS A 81 24.04 -27.95 -1.98
C LYS A 81 22.62 -28.51 -2.10
N LEU A 82 21.60 -27.73 -1.70
CA LEU A 82 20.20 -28.11 -1.88
C LEU A 82 19.86 -28.29 -3.38
N GLU A 83 20.29 -27.37 -4.25
CA GLU A 83 20.07 -27.52 -5.70
C GLU A 83 20.79 -28.75 -6.25
N GLY A 84 22.05 -28.98 -5.84
CA GLY A 84 22.83 -30.15 -6.26
C GLY A 84 22.21 -31.48 -5.83
N LEU A 85 21.36 -31.48 -4.80
CA LEU A 85 20.57 -32.64 -4.37
C LEU A 85 19.20 -32.75 -5.06
N GLY A 86 18.90 -31.86 -6.02
CA GLY A 86 17.69 -31.88 -6.82
C GLY A 86 16.46 -31.24 -6.17
N TYR A 87 16.64 -30.45 -5.10
CA TYR A 87 15.52 -29.72 -4.51
C TYR A 87 15.08 -28.54 -5.39
N SER A 88 13.77 -28.31 -5.47
CA SER A 88 13.24 -27.07 -6.03
C SER A 88 13.35 -25.95 -5.00
N ILE A 89 14.06 -24.88 -5.36
CA ILE A 89 14.34 -23.76 -4.47
C ILE A 89 13.86 -22.47 -5.10
N THR A 90 13.25 -21.60 -4.29
CA THR A 90 12.97 -20.21 -4.64
C THR A 90 13.64 -19.31 -3.60
N LEU A 91 14.39 -18.32 -4.08
CA LEU A 91 15.05 -17.32 -3.24
C LEU A 91 14.30 -16.00 -3.34
N LEU A 92 13.99 -15.43 -2.18
CA LEU A 92 13.33 -14.15 -2.02
C LEU A 92 14.29 -13.18 -1.31
N ASN A 93 14.43 -11.97 -1.84
CA ASN A 93 15.28 -10.92 -1.25
C ASN A 93 14.57 -9.56 -1.25
N ARG A 94 14.74 -8.77 -0.19
CA ARG A 94 14.20 -7.41 -0.09
C ARG A 94 14.93 -6.41 -0.96
N GLU A 95 16.20 -6.65 -1.26
CA GLU A 95 16.94 -5.79 -2.19
C GLU A 95 16.67 -6.22 -3.62
N THR A 96 16.25 -5.23 -4.39
CA THR A 96 15.66 -5.35 -5.72
C THR A 96 16.71 -5.44 -6.83
N ASP A 97 17.98 -5.18 -6.48
CA ASP A 97 19.14 -5.44 -7.33
C ASP A 97 19.39 -6.96 -7.46
N THR A 98 18.56 -7.60 -8.29
CA THR A 98 18.85 -8.94 -8.80
C THR A 98 20.05 -8.86 -9.72
N VAL A 99 21.28 -8.89 -9.18
CA VAL A 99 22.49 -8.95 -9.99
C VAL A 99 22.45 -10.22 -10.86
N GLY A 100 22.14 -10.04 -12.15
CA GLY A 100 22.00 -11.11 -13.13
C GLY A 100 20.60 -11.73 -13.28
N GLY A 101 19.53 -11.08 -12.78
CA GLY A 101 18.14 -11.52 -12.99
C GLY A 101 17.77 -12.80 -12.22
N VAL A 102 18.44 -13.04 -11.11
CA VAL A 102 18.25 -14.23 -10.28
C VAL A 102 17.63 -13.80 -8.97
N GLY A 103 16.56 -14.48 -8.55
CA GLY A 103 15.82 -14.15 -7.33
C GLY A 103 14.51 -13.46 -7.62
N VAL A 104 13.56 -13.62 -6.71
CA VAL A 104 12.25 -12.98 -6.78
C VAL A 104 12.24 -11.87 -5.71
N PRO A 105 11.85 -10.63 -6.03
CA PRO A 105 11.70 -9.57 -5.03
C PRO A 105 10.82 -10.06 -3.88
N TRP A 106 11.25 -9.82 -2.65
CA TRP A 106 10.51 -10.20 -1.47
C TRP A 106 9.15 -9.50 -1.46
N PHE A 107 8.14 -10.23 -0.99
CA PHE A 107 6.80 -9.71 -0.82
C PHE A 107 6.18 -10.35 0.43
N PRO A 108 5.29 -9.64 1.14
CA PRO A 108 4.56 -10.20 2.27
C PRO A 108 3.73 -11.40 1.82
N ARG A 109 3.78 -12.50 2.57
CA ARG A 109 3.00 -13.72 2.27
C ARG A 109 1.82 -13.89 3.20
N ARG A 110 1.79 -13.12 4.29
CA ARG A 110 0.74 -13.06 5.30
C ARG A 110 0.48 -11.62 5.66
N LEU A 111 -0.72 -11.39 6.17
CA LEU A 111 -1.13 -10.11 6.74
C LEU A 111 -0.14 -9.59 7.80
N ARG A 112 0.39 -10.49 8.65
CA ARG A 112 1.37 -10.11 9.69
C ARG A 112 2.73 -9.69 9.14
N ASP A 113 3.10 -10.13 7.93
CA ASP A 113 4.38 -9.75 7.34
C ASP A 113 4.37 -8.26 6.92
N LEU A 114 3.19 -7.59 6.88
CA LEU A 114 3.08 -6.14 6.72
C LEU A 114 3.67 -5.36 7.91
N ASP A 115 3.79 -5.99 9.09
CA ASP A 115 4.43 -5.39 10.26
C ASP A 115 5.93 -5.14 10.04
N GLU A 116 6.55 -5.82 9.07
CA GLU A 116 8.00 -5.77 8.85
C GLU A 116 8.48 -4.57 8.03
N PHE A 117 7.56 -3.79 7.44
CA PHE A 117 7.88 -2.59 6.66
C PHE A 117 6.99 -1.39 6.97
N ALA A 118 6.04 -1.52 7.91
CA ALA A 118 5.17 -0.42 8.30
C ALA A 118 5.94 0.82 8.82
N ASP A 119 7.18 0.64 9.28
CA ASP A 119 8.07 1.69 9.79
C ASP A 119 9.03 2.24 8.71
N HIS A 120 9.02 1.69 7.49
CA HIS A 120 9.89 2.11 6.37
C HIS A 120 9.33 3.34 5.65
N VAL A 121 9.16 4.43 6.38
CA VAL A 121 8.65 5.69 5.83
C VAL A 121 9.76 6.46 5.10
N LEU A 122 9.49 6.82 3.85
CA LEU A 122 10.39 7.57 2.97
C LEU A 122 10.28 9.09 3.17
N SER A 123 9.05 9.59 3.34
CA SER A 123 8.77 11.03 3.43
C SER A 123 7.47 11.32 4.18
N PHE A 124 7.19 12.60 4.43
CA PHE A 124 5.96 13.09 5.08
C PHE A 124 5.70 12.45 6.45
N GLY A 125 6.78 12.07 7.15
CA GLY A 125 6.75 11.47 8.47
C GLY A 125 6.64 12.51 9.59
N SER A 126 7.42 12.32 10.66
CA SER A 126 7.59 13.33 11.72
C SER A 126 8.54 14.46 11.33
N GLU A 127 9.40 14.24 10.34
CA GLU A 127 10.32 15.25 9.80
C GLU A 127 9.65 15.94 8.61
N LEU A 128 9.51 17.27 8.71
CA LEU A 128 8.84 18.10 7.73
C LEU A 128 9.87 18.81 6.86
N GLU A 129 9.57 18.96 5.58
CA GLU A 129 10.37 19.78 4.66
C GLU A 129 10.33 21.27 5.05
N SER A 130 11.35 22.03 4.67
CA SER A 130 11.50 23.44 5.07
C SER A 130 10.42 24.37 4.51
N ASN A 131 9.77 23.97 3.42
CA ASN A 131 8.64 24.65 2.79
C ASN A 131 7.28 24.28 3.40
N HIS A 132 7.21 23.29 4.30
CA HIS A 132 5.98 22.84 4.91
C HIS A 132 5.45 23.93 5.88
N PRO A 133 4.14 24.26 5.87
CA PRO A 133 3.59 25.35 6.70
C PRO A 133 3.83 25.17 8.22
N GLY A 134 3.84 23.92 8.68
CA GLY A 134 4.17 23.54 10.06
C GLY A 134 5.66 23.37 10.36
N PHE A 135 6.60 23.69 9.46
CA PHE A 135 8.04 23.46 9.67
C PHE A 135 8.59 24.22 10.88
N LEU A 136 8.13 25.46 11.10
CA LEU A 136 8.52 26.30 12.23
C LEU A 136 7.58 26.17 13.43
N ASP A 137 6.50 25.39 13.32
CA ASP A 137 5.57 25.16 14.41
C ASP A 137 6.04 23.98 15.27
N GLU A 138 6.55 24.29 16.46
CA GLU A 138 6.99 23.28 17.43
C GLU A 138 5.84 22.39 17.92
N GLN A 139 4.65 22.94 18.13
CA GLN A 139 3.50 22.19 18.63
C GLN A 139 3.01 21.21 17.56
N TYR A 140 2.92 21.65 16.30
CA TYR A 140 2.54 20.79 15.19
C TYR A 140 3.56 19.66 14.96
N ARG A 141 4.87 19.95 15.04
CA ARG A 141 5.92 18.91 14.91
C ARG A 141 5.85 17.87 16.04
N GLU A 142 5.63 18.31 17.28
CA GLU A 142 5.44 17.39 18.41
C GLU A 142 4.18 16.55 18.21
N ARG A 143 3.09 17.16 17.76
CA ARG A 143 1.83 16.48 17.45
C ARG A 143 2.01 15.41 16.37
N ARG A 144 2.74 15.71 15.28
CA ARG A 144 3.08 14.73 14.23
C ARG A 144 3.91 13.58 14.76
N ARG A 145 4.92 13.85 15.60
CA ARG A 145 5.73 12.80 16.23
C ARG A 145 4.88 11.89 17.11
N ALA A 146 4.02 12.46 17.95
CA ALA A 146 3.16 11.70 18.85
C ALA A 146 2.19 10.76 18.11
N ILE A 147 1.63 11.20 16.97
CA ILE A 147 0.78 10.36 16.12
C ILE A 147 1.62 9.28 15.40
N ALA A 148 2.78 9.66 14.85
CA ALA A 148 3.68 8.74 14.15
C ALA A 148 4.15 7.58 15.06
N GLU A 149 4.48 7.84 16.33
CA GLU A 149 4.91 6.79 17.26
C GLU A 149 3.79 5.76 17.56
N ARG A 150 2.51 6.17 17.52
CA ARG A 150 1.38 5.23 17.62
C ARG A 150 1.28 4.34 16.39
N ALA A 151 1.49 4.90 15.20
CA ALA A 151 1.53 4.11 13.96
C ALA A 151 2.69 3.10 13.98
N LYS A 152 3.89 3.53 14.42
CA LYS A 152 5.08 2.66 14.48
C LYS A 152 4.97 1.52 15.47
N SER A 153 4.21 1.70 16.55
CA SER A 153 4.01 0.67 17.57
C SER A 153 2.88 -0.31 17.22
N PHE A 154 2.05 -0.01 16.21
CA PHE A 154 0.94 -0.86 15.80
C PHE A 154 1.44 -2.18 15.18
N ARG A 155 0.84 -3.31 15.60
CA ARG A 155 1.09 -4.63 15.02
C ARG A 155 -0.20 -5.29 14.55
N THR A 156 -0.09 -6.19 13.59
CA THR A 156 -1.24 -6.88 13.00
C THR A 156 -1.95 -7.74 14.05
N GLY A 157 -3.19 -7.35 14.36
CA GLY A 157 -4.03 -7.98 15.37
C GLY A 157 -4.32 -7.08 16.58
N ASP A 158 -3.60 -5.97 16.71
CA ASP A 158 -3.92 -4.94 17.69
C ASP A 158 -5.19 -4.18 17.30
N ALA A 159 -5.84 -3.57 18.29
CA ALA A 159 -6.88 -2.60 18.02
C ALA A 159 -6.25 -1.33 17.41
N LEU A 160 -6.89 -0.76 16.39
CA LEU A 160 -6.44 0.49 15.79
C LEU A 160 -6.43 1.61 16.85
N PRO A 161 -5.33 2.37 16.98
CA PRO A 161 -5.21 3.38 18.02
C PRO A 161 -6.10 4.58 17.70
N ASP A 162 -6.99 4.92 18.63
CA ASP A 162 -7.77 6.15 18.54
C ASP A 162 -6.88 7.37 18.82
N VAL A 163 -7.17 8.49 18.15
CA VAL A 163 -6.49 9.79 18.32
C VAL A 163 -7.46 10.80 18.90
N GLU A 164 -7.11 11.37 20.05
CA GLU A 164 -7.84 12.49 20.63
C GLU A 164 -7.45 13.77 19.87
N TYR A 165 -8.27 14.16 18.90
CA TYR A 165 -8.06 15.35 18.09
C TYR A 165 -8.40 16.63 18.87
N THR A 166 -7.63 17.68 18.65
CA THR A 166 -7.83 18.98 19.30
C THR A 166 -9.01 19.73 18.67
N PRO A 167 -9.57 20.75 19.35
CA PRO A 167 -10.58 21.62 18.77
C PRO A 167 -10.13 22.31 17.47
N GLU A 168 -8.85 22.65 17.36
CA GLU A 168 -8.26 23.25 16.15
C GLU A 168 -8.22 22.24 15.01
N GLU A 169 -7.78 21.01 15.26
CA GLU A 169 -7.78 19.93 14.27
C GLU A 169 -9.21 19.65 13.77
N HIS A 170 -10.19 19.61 14.67
CA HIS A 170 -11.60 19.50 14.28
C HIS A 170 -12.10 20.70 13.47
N ALA A 171 -11.60 21.91 13.73
CA ALA A 171 -11.95 23.09 12.94
C ALA A 171 -11.37 23.02 11.52
N THR A 172 -10.12 22.59 11.37
CA THR A 172 -9.49 22.35 10.06
C THR A 172 -10.26 21.30 9.27
N TRP A 173 -10.61 20.18 9.90
CA TRP A 173 -11.46 19.15 9.28
C TRP A 173 -12.80 19.71 8.82
N ARG A 174 -13.48 20.51 9.67
CA ARG A 174 -14.77 21.14 9.33
C ARG A 174 -14.65 21.93 8.03
N THR A 175 -13.64 22.79 7.93
CA THR A 175 -13.41 23.61 6.74
C THR A 175 -13.23 22.75 5.48
N VAL A 176 -12.40 21.71 5.53
CA VAL A 176 -12.19 20.82 4.38
C VAL A 176 -13.47 20.07 4.02
N TYR A 177 -14.16 19.53 5.02
CA TYR A 177 -15.38 18.74 4.84
C TYR A 177 -16.50 19.55 4.17
N GLU A 178 -16.70 20.79 4.60
CA GLU A 178 -17.74 21.67 4.06
C GLU A 178 -17.46 22.08 2.60
N GLU A 179 -16.20 22.39 2.27
CA GLU A 179 -15.79 22.71 0.90
C GLU A 179 -15.94 21.51 -0.04
N VAL A 180 -15.47 20.33 0.38
CA VAL A 180 -15.53 19.10 -0.42
C VAL A 180 -16.97 18.61 -0.61
N ARG A 181 -17.85 18.80 0.38
CA ARG A 181 -19.25 18.34 0.32
C ARG A 181 -19.98 18.86 -0.92
N ASN A 182 -19.88 20.15 -1.20
CA ASN A 182 -20.57 20.78 -2.33
C ASN A 182 -20.04 20.26 -3.66
N ALA A 183 -18.72 20.12 -3.78
CA ALA A 183 -18.10 19.58 -4.98
C ALA A 183 -18.46 18.10 -5.20
N ARG A 184 -18.55 17.30 -4.13
CA ARG A 184 -18.92 15.88 -4.21
C ARG A 184 -20.30 15.67 -4.79
N GLU A 185 -21.31 16.44 -4.35
CA GLU A 185 -22.68 16.31 -4.88
C GLU A 185 -22.75 16.59 -6.39
N GLN A 186 -21.93 17.52 -6.88
CA GLN A 186 -21.92 17.89 -8.29
C GLN A 186 -21.05 16.97 -9.15
N PHE A 187 -19.86 16.61 -8.67
CA PHE A 187 -18.79 16.04 -9.50
C PHE A 187 -18.46 14.58 -9.19
N ALA A 188 -18.77 14.06 -8.01
CA ALA A 188 -18.40 12.70 -7.67
C ALA A 188 -19.29 11.66 -8.35
N CYS A 189 -18.72 10.47 -8.54
CA CYS A 189 -19.44 9.34 -9.11
C CYS A 189 -20.55 8.81 -8.18
N GLU A 190 -21.40 7.94 -8.71
CA GLU A 190 -22.59 7.39 -8.07
C GLU A 190 -22.23 6.57 -6.85
N GLU A 191 -21.15 5.78 -6.93
CA GLU A 191 -20.63 4.95 -5.86
C GLU A 191 -20.26 5.82 -4.65
N VAL A 192 -19.53 6.92 -4.86
CA VAL A 192 -19.22 7.89 -3.80
C VAL A 192 -20.51 8.47 -3.21
N ARG A 193 -21.46 8.90 -4.06
CA ARG A 193 -22.73 9.49 -3.62
C ARG A 193 -23.60 8.48 -2.85
N HIS A 194 -23.49 7.20 -3.16
CA HIS A 194 -24.19 6.10 -2.50
C HIS A 194 -23.59 5.76 -1.13
N ILE A 195 -22.26 5.61 -1.05
CA ILE A 195 -21.56 5.21 0.16
C ILE A 195 -21.48 6.33 1.20
N PHE A 196 -21.29 7.59 0.78
CA PHE A 196 -21.00 8.68 1.71
C PHE A 196 -22.07 8.88 2.81
N PRO A 197 -23.39 8.84 2.51
CA PRO A 197 -24.43 8.88 3.55
C PRO A 197 -24.36 7.71 4.55
N LEU A 198 -23.82 6.56 4.15
CA LEU A 198 -23.62 5.42 5.06
C LEU A 198 -22.43 5.67 5.99
N LEU A 199 -21.36 6.31 5.51
CA LEU A 199 -20.23 6.74 6.34
C LEU A 199 -20.67 7.78 7.38
N GLU A 200 -21.55 8.71 7.00
CA GLU A 200 -22.12 9.70 7.93
C GLU A 200 -22.91 9.03 9.06
N ARG A 201 -23.71 8.01 8.74
CA ARG A 201 -24.57 7.30 9.69
C ARG A 201 -23.80 6.34 10.61
N ASN A 202 -22.77 5.65 10.09
CA ASN A 202 -22.15 4.52 10.78
C ASN A 202 -20.73 4.82 11.28
N CYS A 203 -20.00 5.71 10.63
CA CYS A 203 -18.59 5.99 10.94
C CYS A 203 -18.38 7.36 11.60
N GLY A 204 -19.45 8.14 11.78
CA GLY A 204 -19.38 9.48 12.35
C GLY A 204 -18.72 10.50 11.44
N PHE A 205 -18.79 10.30 10.11
CA PHE A 205 -18.46 11.35 9.15
C PHE A 205 -19.40 12.53 9.34
N GLY A 206 -18.84 13.72 9.39
CA GLY A 206 -19.59 14.95 9.56
C GLY A 206 -18.64 16.12 9.85
N PRO A 207 -19.12 17.37 9.77
CA PRO A 207 -18.26 18.54 9.91
C PRO A 207 -17.67 18.73 11.32
N ASN A 208 -18.26 18.12 12.35
CA ASN A 208 -17.95 18.44 13.74
C ASN A 208 -16.97 17.49 14.42
N ARG A 209 -16.60 16.38 13.78
CA ARG A 209 -15.73 15.37 14.36
C ARG A 209 -14.95 14.65 13.27
N ILE A 210 -13.64 14.52 13.48
CA ILE A 210 -12.79 13.65 12.66
C ILE A 210 -13.12 12.19 13.01
N PRO A 211 -13.47 11.34 12.02
CA PRO A 211 -13.69 9.91 12.24
C PRO A 211 -12.42 9.19 12.73
N GLN A 212 -12.59 8.17 13.56
CA GLN A 212 -11.48 7.32 14.02
C GLN A 212 -11.26 6.17 13.03
N LEU A 213 -10.00 5.90 12.67
CA LEU A 213 -9.66 4.81 11.74
C LEU A 213 -10.27 3.46 12.16
N ARG A 214 -10.37 3.19 13.47
CA ARG A 214 -10.96 1.95 13.98
C ARG A 214 -12.40 1.75 13.52
N GLN A 215 -13.26 2.74 13.72
CA GLN A 215 -14.68 2.67 13.33
C GLN A 215 -14.83 2.57 11.80
N VAL A 216 -14.01 3.32 11.07
CA VAL A 216 -14.02 3.31 9.61
C VAL A 216 -13.56 1.95 9.07
N SER A 217 -12.48 1.40 9.64
CA SER A 217 -11.95 0.09 9.24
C SER A 217 -12.91 -1.06 9.55
N GLU A 218 -13.66 -0.98 10.66
CA GLU A 218 -14.71 -1.96 10.98
C GLU A 218 -15.81 -1.94 9.91
N PHE A 219 -16.28 -0.74 9.54
CA PHE A 219 -17.28 -0.58 8.49
C PHE A 219 -16.79 -1.03 7.10
N MET A 220 -15.59 -0.62 6.68
CA MET A 220 -14.98 -1.05 5.41
C MET A 220 -14.86 -2.58 5.33
N LYS A 221 -14.55 -3.23 6.46
CA LYS A 221 -14.42 -4.68 6.52
C LYS A 221 -15.76 -5.37 6.29
N ASP A 222 -16.84 -4.82 6.82
CA ASP A 222 -18.19 -5.34 6.62
C ASP A 222 -18.71 -5.10 5.19
N CYS A 223 -18.27 -4.02 4.53
CA CYS A 223 -18.61 -3.75 3.14
C CYS A 223 -17.86 -4.65 2.14
N THR A 224 -16.52 -4.65 2.20
CA THR A 224 -15.67 -5.21 1.13
C THR A 224 -14.51 -6.04 1.68
N GLY A 225 -14.42 -6.25 2.98
CA GLY A 225 -13.29 -6.93 3.63
C GLY A 225 -12.01 -6.09 3.68
N TRP A 226 -12.05 -4.82 3.24
CA TRP A 226 -10.93 -3.90 3.37
C TRP A 226 -10.75 -3.41 4.80
N THR A 227 -9.50 -3.17 5.18
CA THR A 227 -9.15 -2.65 6.51
C THR A 227 -8.13 -1.54 6.41
N LEU A 228 -8.11 -0.66 7.40
CA LEU A 228 -7.12 0.41 7.51
C LEU A 228 -5.97 -0.04 8.41
N ARG A 229 -4.76 0.43 8.09
CA ARG A 229 -3.57 0.29 8.91
C ARG A 229 -2.94 1.66 9.11
N PRO A 230 -2.61 2.08 10.35
CA PRO A 230 -2.05 3.39 10.58
C PRO A 230 -0.61 3.39 10.05
N VAL A 231 -0.24 4.45 9.35
CA VAL A 231 1.13 4.66 8.87
C VAL A 231 1.63 6.03 9.29
N SER A 232 2.92 6.13 9.61
CA SER A 232 3.50 7.40 10.06
C SER A 232 3.78 8.40 8.95
N GLY A 233 3.73 7.99 7.68
CA GLY A 233 4.00 8.80 6.49
C GLY A 233 3.99 7.94 5.22
N LEU A 234 4.65 8.40 4.17
CA LEU A 234 4.64 7.74 2.85
C LEU A 234 5.59 6.54 2.81
N LEU A 235 5.05 5.36 2.51
CA LEU A 235 5.83 4.13 2.29
C LEU A 235 6.42 4.10 0.89
N SER A 236 7.36 3.18 0.66
CA SER A 236 7.75 2.86 -0.72
C SER A 236 6.55 2.39 -1.54
N SER A 237 6.53 2.68 -2.84
CA SER A 237 5.45 2.23 -3.73
C SER A 237 5.26 0.72 -3.66
N ARG A 238 6.37 -0.04 -3.55
CA ARG A 238 6.33 -1.50 -3.39
C ARG A 238 5.58 -1.91 -2.13
N ASP A 239 5.94 -1.32 -0.99
CA ASP A 239 5.36 -1.70 0.31
C ASP A 239 3.88 -1.30 0.40
N PHE A 240 3.55 -0.10 -0.06
CA PHE A 240 2.17 0.38 -0.11
C PHE A 240 1.29 -0.51 -1.00
N LEU A 241 1.70 -0.73 -2.26
CA LEU A 241 0.95 -1.54 -3.22
C LEU A 241 0.84 -3.00 -2.76
N ASN A 242 1.90 -3.57 -2.17
CA ASN A 242 1.85 -4.92 -1.60
C ASN A 242 0.79 -5.04 -0.49
N GLY A 243 0.54 -3.98 0.28
CA GLY A 243 -0.54 -3.93 1.27
C GLY A 243 -1.92 -4.10 0.65
N LEU A 244 -2.15 -3.50 -0.52
CA LEU A 244 -3.43 -3.56 -1.24
C LEU A 244 -3.81 -5.00 -1.63
N ALA A 245 -2.81 -5.87 -1.89
CA ALA A 245 -3.05 -7.29 -2.17
C ALA A 245 -3.82 -8.01 -1.05
N PHE A 246 -3.67 -7.53 0.19
CA PHE A 246 -4.31 -8.04 1.39
C PHE A 246 -5.60 -7.30 1.76
N ARG A 247 -6.08 -6.39 0.89
CA ARG A 247 -7.14 -5.43 1.20
C ARG A 247 -6.82 -4.59 2.45
N VAL A 248 -5.55 -4.21 2.58
CA VAL A 248 -5.07 -3.31 3.64
C VAL A 248 -4.66 -2.00 3.01
N PHE A 249 -5.34 -0.94 3.40
CA PHE A 249 -4.98 0.42 3.01
C PHE A 249 -4.21 1.10 4.15
N HIS A 250 -2.99 1.55 3.86
CA HIS A 250 -2.16 2.29 4.82
C HIS A 250 -2.63 3.74 4.85
N SER A 251 -3.11 4.21 6.00
CA SER A 251 -3.73 5.52 6.16
C SER A 251 -3.02 6.30 7.25
N THR A 252 -2.72 7.57 6.97
CA THR A 252 -2.20 8.48 8.00
C THR A 252 -3.29 8.87 9.00
N GLN A 253 -2.89 9.31 10.19
CA GLN A 253 -3.81 9.79 11.23
C GLN A 253 -3.66 11.28 11.57
N TYR A 254 -2.63 11.94 11.05
CA TYR A 254 -2.44 13.37 11.27
C TYR A 254 -3.32 14.19 10.34
N ILE A 255 -3.62 15.42 10.73
CA ILE A 255 -4.32 16.38 9.88
C ILE A 255 -3.34 17.46 9.40
N ARG A 256 -3.60 18.00 8.21
CA ARG A 256 -2.86 19.14 7.64
C ARG A 256 -2.83 20.34 8.59
N HIS A 257 -1.84 21.20 8.39
CA HIS A 257 -1.67 22.40 9.21
C HIS A 257 -2.83 23.40 9.04
N SER A 258 -3.27 24.00 10.15
CA SER A 258 -4.47 24.85 10.20
C SER A 258 -4.36 26.16 9.39
N SER A 259 -3.14 26.63 9.11
CA SER A 259 -2.89 27.84 8.31
C SER A 259 -3.20 27.68 6.82
N THR A 260 -3.23 26.44 6.30
CA THR A 260 -3.48 26.15 4.88
C THR A 260 -4.50 25.00 4.74
N PRO A 261 -5.73 25.14 5.24
CA PRO A 261 -6.68 24.03 5.32
C PRO A 261 -7.10 23.51 3.94
N LEU A 262 -7.09 24.34 2.91
CA LEU A 262 -7.57 23.97 1.57
C LEU A 262 -6.49 23.37 0.65
N TYR A 263 -5.26 23.21 1.14
CA TYR A 263 -4.16 22.66 0.35
C TYR A 263 -3.16 21.91 1.22
N THR A 264 -2.78 20.71 0.79
CA THR A 264 -1.66 19.95 1.34
C THR A 264 -1.12 19.02 0.25
N PRO A 265 0.22 18.93 0.07
CA PRO A 265 0.83 17.90 -0.77
C PRO A 265 0.90 16.55 -0.03
N GLU A 266 0.70 16.53 1.29
CA GLU A 266 0.73 15.32 2.11
C GLU A 266 -0.65 14.65 2.15
N PRO A 267 -0.73 13.30 2.12
CA PRO A 267 -1.97 12.55 2.29
C PRO A 267 -2.39 12.54 3.76
N ASP A 268 -2.92 13.66 4.26
CA ASP A 268 -3.44 13.77 5.63
C ASP A 268 -4.78 13.04 5.81
N ILE A 269 -5.27 12.93 7.04
CA ILE A 269 -6.52 12.22 7.37
C ILE A 269 -7.75 12.70 6.56
N CYS A 270 -7.74 13.96 6.10
CA CYS A 270 -8.80 14.46 5.21
C CYS A 270 -8.76 13.77 3.85
N HIS A 271 -7.56 13.63 3.25
CA HIS A 271 -7.36 12.93 1.99
C HIS A 271 -7.76 11.45 2.10
N GLU A 272 -7.28 10.78 3.15
CA GLU A 272 -7.56 9.36 3.36
C GLU A 272 -9.06 9.07 3.51
N LEU A 273 -9.73 9.82 4.39
CA LEU A 273 -11.12 9.55 4.74
C LEU A 273 -12.11 10.09 3.70
N LEU A 274 -11.88 11.27 3.13
CA LEU A 274 -12.81 11.88 2.19
C LEU A 274 -12.57 11.41 0.75
N GLY A 275 -11.33 11.04 0.43
CA GLY A 275 -10.93 10.57 -0.90
C GLY A 275 -11.03 9.06 -1.06
N HIS A 276 -10.23 8.28 -0.33
CA HIS A 276 -10.09 6.83 -0.56
C HIS A 276 -11.23 5.99 -0.01
N VAL A 277 -11.61 6.23 1.25
CA VAL A 277 -12.55 5.36 1.98
C VAL A 277 -13.87 5.13 1.26
N PRO A 278 -14.55 6.14 0.66
CA PRO A 278 -15.83 5.91 -0.01
C PRO A 278 -15.74 4.87 -1.13
N MET A 279 -14.72 4.97 -1.99
CA MET A 279 -14.54 4.03 -3.09
C MET A 279 -14.08 2.66 -2.62
N LEU A 280 -13.27 2.56 -1.56
CA LEU A 280 -12.88 1.25 -1.00
C LEU A 280 -14.04 0.48 -0.34
N CYS A 281 -15.18 1.13 -0.08
CA CYS A 281 -16.41 0.47 0.36
C CYS A 281 -17.29 -0.01 -0.80
N ASP A 282 -16.95 0.34 -2.05
CA ASP A 282 -17.59 -0.21 -3.24
C ASP A 282 -16.94 -1.56 -3.62
N PRO A 283 -17.70 -2.65 -3.84
CA PRO A 283 -17.15 -3.97 -4.11
C PRO A 283 -16.26 -4.06 -5.35
N ASP A 284 -16.61 -3.38 -6.44
CA ASP A 284 -15.87 -3.51 -7.69
C ASP A 284 -14.59 -2.67 -7.64
N PHE A 285 -14.65 -1.48 -7.03
CA PHE A 285 -13.45 -0.67 -6.78
C PHE A 285 -12.50 -1.32 -5.77
N ALA A 286 -13.05 -1.94 -4.74
CA ALA A 286 -12.30 -2.75 -3.79
C ALA A 286 -11.58 -3.93 -4.47
N ALA A 287 -12.21 -4.57 -5.46
CA ALA A 287 -11.58 -5.62 -6.25
C ALA A 287 -10.49 -5.05 -7.16
N PHE A 288 -10.79 -3.96 -7.90
CA PHE A 288 -9.81 -3.27 -8.75
C PHE A 288 -8.55 -2.86 -7.98
N SER A 289 -8.71 -2.23 -6.82
CA SER A 289 -7.60 -1.80 -5.97
C SER A 289 -6.78 -2.99 -5.47
N GLN A 290 -7.44 -4.14 -5.18
CA GLN A 290 -6.75 -5.36 -4.79
C GLN A 290 -5.97 -5.96 -5.97
N GLU A 291 -6.48 -5.91 -7.19
CA GLU A 291 -5.78 -6.41 -8.38
C GLU A 291 -4.48 -5.64 -8.64
N ILE A 292 -4.46 -4.32 -8.43
CA ILE A 292 -3.20 -3.54 -8.48
C ILE A 292 -2.20 -4.08 -7.44
N GLY A 293 -2.67 -4.34 -6.22
CA GLY A 293 -1.80 -4.91 -5.18
C GLY A 293 -1.31 -6.32 -5.48
N LEU A 294 -2.17 -7.19 -6.02
CA LEU A 294 -1.77 -8.53 -6.44
C LEU A 294 -0.72 -8.48 -7.56
N ALA A 295 -0.86 -7.52 -8.49
CA ALA A 295 0.10 -7.29 -9.55
C ALA A 295 1.45 -6.74 -9.05
N SER A 296 1.51 -6.11 -7.87
CA SER A 296 2.76 -5.59 -7.30
C SER A 296 3.58 -6.66 -6.57
N LEU A 297 2.98 -7.80 -6.23
CA LEU A 297 3.68 -8.88 -5.53
C LEU A 297 4.75 -9.47 -6.44
N ALA A 298 5.99 -9.53 -5.94
CA ALA A 298 7.09 -10.25 -6.60
C ALA A 298 7.55 -9.69 -7.96
N VAL A 299 7.20 -8.45 -8.31
CA VAL A 299 7.60 -7.83 -9.60
C VAL A 299 8.83 -6.95 -9.48
N SER A 300 9.47 -6.62 -10.60
CA SER A 300 10.65 -5.75 -10.67
C SER A 300 10.36 -4.32 -10.19
N ASP A 301 11.38 -3.53 -9.88
CA ASP A 301 11.18 -2.10 -9.53
C ASP A 301 10.62 -1.29 -10.71
N GLU A 302 11.04 -1.61 -11.94
CA GLU A 302 10.48 -0.99 -13.14
C GLU A 302 8.97 -1.25 -13.26
N ASP A 303 8.52 -2.46 -12.93
CA ASP A 303 7.10 -2.79 -12.94
C ASP A 303 6.35 -2.16 -11.75
N ILE A 304 6.99 -2.01 -10.58
CA ILE A 304 6.43 -1.23 -9.47
C ILE A 304 6.20 0.23 -9.87
N GLU A 305 7.14 0.86 -10.56
CA GLU A 305 6.98 2.25 -11.04
C GLU A 305 5.83 2.38 -12.04
N LYS A 306 5.70 1.40 -12.96
CA LYS A 306 4.57 1.32 -13.89
C LYS A 306 3.23 1.17 -13.17
N LEU A 307 3.17 0.30 -12.15
CA LEU A 307 1.98 0.10 -11.34
C LEU A 307 1.64 1.34 -10.49
N ALA A 308 2.64 2.03 -9.95
CA ALA A 308 2.45 3.28 -9.21
C ALA A 308 1.83 4.36 -10.11
N LYS A 309 2.25 4.46 -11.38
CA LYS A 309 1.59 5.34 -12.37
C LYS A 309 0.16 4.93 -12.66
N CYS A 310 -0.10 3.63 -12.83
CA CYS A 310 -1.47 3.14 -13.00
C CYS A 310 -2.33 3.50 -11.79
N TYR A 311 -1.82 3.34 -10.57
CA TYR A 311 -2.48 3.73 -9.33
C TYR A 311 -2.75 5.24 -9.29
N TRP A 312 -1.77 6.07 -9.66
CA TRP A 312 -1.93 7.52 -9.74
C TRP A 312 -3.06 7.94 -10.70
N PHE A 313 -3.05 7.44 -11.93
CA PHE A 313 -4.05 7.80 -12.94
C PHE A 313 -5.41 7.11 -12.76
N SER A 314 -5.55 6.24 -11.75
CA SER A 314 -6.82 5.61 -11.40
C SER A 314 -7.25 5.98 -9.98
N VAL A 315 -6.72 5.32 -8.97
CA VAL A 315 -7.11 5.50 -7.56
C VAL A 315 -6.94 6.93 -7.07
N GLU A 316 -5.91 7.67 -7.50
CA GLU A 316 -5.67 9.05 -7.05
C GLU A 316 -6.40 10.10 -7.89
N PHE A 317 -6.28 10.04 -9.22
CA PHE A 317 -6.75 11.09 -10.14
C PHE A 317 -7.73 10.60 -11.21
N GLY A 318 -8.35 9.45 -10.99
CA GLY A 318 -9.24 8.83 -11.95
C GLY A 318 -10.60 9.52 -12.08
N LEU A 319 -11.07 9.52 -13.32
CA LEU A 319 -12.41 9.96 -13.71
C LEU A 319 -13.19 8.77 -14.29
N CYS A 320 -14.52 8.81 -14.22
CA CYS A 320 -15.40 7.86 -14.88
C CYS A 320 -16.47 8.57 -15.73
N LYS A 321 -17.19 7.83 -16.57
CA LYS A 321 -18.37 8.32 -17.30
C LYS A 321 -19.64 7.65 -16.74
N GLU A 322 -20.66 8.44 -16.46
CA GLU A 322 -21.97 7.98 -15.99
C GLU A 322 -23.07 8.25 -17.02
N GLY A 323 -24.05 7.33 -17.12
CA GLY A 323 -25.28 7.50 -17.89
C GLY A 323 -25.04 8.00 -19.32
N ASN A 324 -25.42 9.25 -19.59
CA ASN A 324 -25.25 9.91 -20.89
C ASN A 324 -23.79 10.35 -21.18
N ASN A 325 -22.79 9.55 -20.78
CA ASN A 325 -21.37 9.89 -20.87
C ASN A 325 -20.96 11.15 -20.09
N THR A 326 -21.64 11.46 -18.99
CA THR A 326 -21.24 12.58 -18.12
C THR A 326 -20.01 12.19 -17.34
N VAL A 327 -18.93 12.96 -17.45
CA VAL A 327 -17.70 12.71 -16.69
C VAL A 327 -17.94 12.98 -15.20
N LYS A 328 -17.37 12.15 -14.34
CA LYS A 328 -17.42 12.24 -12.88
C LYS A 328 -16.08 11.84 -12.27
N ALA A 329 -15.80 12.32 -11.05
CA ALA A 329 -14.59 12.02 -10.31
C ALA A 329 -14.80 10.86 -9.33
N TYR A 330 -13.82 9.96 -9.28
CA TYR A 330 -13.72 8.94 -8.23
C TYR A 330 -12.33 8.94 -7.56
N GLY A 331 -11.32 9.53 -8.19
CA GLY A 331 -9.96 9.59 -7.66
C GLY A 331 -9.89 10.35 -6.33
N ALA A 332 -9.14 9.81 -5.37
CA ALA A 332 -9.05 10.34 -4.01
C ALA A 332 -8.46 11.75 -3.93
N GLY A 333 -7.44 12.06 -4.75
CA GLY A 333 -6.88 13.41 -4.87
C GLY A 333 -7.95 14.43 -5.28
N LEU A 334 -8.75 14.08 -6.28
CA LEU A 334 -9.87 14.92 -6.71
C LEU A 334 -10.93 15.05 -5.61
N LEU A 335 -11.36 13.94 -5.02
CA LEU A 335 -12.44 13.92 -4.03
C LEU A 335 -12.07 14.61 -2.70
N SER A 336 -10.79 14.82 -2.43
CA SER A 336 -10.31 15.46 -1.20
C SER A 336 -9.78 16.89 -1.40
N SER A 337 -9.74 17.37 -2.65
CA SER A 337 -9.24 18.69 -3.03
C SER A 337 -10.25 19.44 -3.89
N PHE A 338 -10.85 20.50 -3.32
CA PHE A 338 -11.79 21.34 -4.04
C PHE A 338 -11.18 22.02 -5.28
N GLY A 339 -9.92 22.44 -5.18
CA GLY A 339 -9.19 23.04 -6.30
C GLY A 339 -8.99 22.07 -7.45
N GLU A 340 -8.55 20.85 -7.13
CA GLU A 340 -8.28 19.82 -8.14
C GLU A 340 -9.54 19.30 -8.80
N ILE A 341 -10.61 19.00 -8.05
CA ILE A 341 -11.84 18.51 -8.67
C ILE A 341 -12.47 19.55 -9.59
N ARG A 342 -12.42 20.84 -9.22
CA ARG A 342 -12.89 21.90 -10.13
C ARG A 342 -12.03 22.03 -11.36
N HIS A 343 -10.70 21.96 -11.20
CA HIS A 343 -9.80 21.94 -12.34
C HIS A 343 -10.11 20.74 -13.26
N ALA A 344 -10.13 19.53 -12.72
CA ALA A 344 -10.43 18.29 -13.46
C ALA A 344 -11.76 18.36 -14.23
N MET A 345 -12.79 18.91 -13.61
CA MET A 345 -14.15 18.89 -14.16
C MET A 345 -14.49 20.09 -15.05
N GLN A 346 -13.88 21.25 -14.80
CA GLN A 346 -14.25 22.53 -15.46
C GLN A 346 -13.07 23.19 -16.20
N GLY A 347 -11.85 22.74 -15.95
CA GLY A 347 -10.64 23.26 -16.58
C GLY A 347 -10.37 22.67 -17.96
N ASP A 348 -9.39 23.26 -18.64
CA ASP A 348 -8.89 22.83 -19.95
C ASP A 348 -7.80 21.77 -19.76
N ASN A 349 -8.22 20.56 -19.40
CA ASN A 349 -7.33 19.40 -19.25
C ASN A 349 -7.65 18.33 -20.28
N THR A 350 -6.61 17.56 -20.62
CA THR A 350 -6.75 16.45 -21.54
C THR A 350 -7.33 15.26 -20.80
N LYS A 351 -8.45 14.73 -21.33
CA LYS A 351 -9.14 13.55 -20.84
C LYS A 351 -8.94 12.41 -21.84
N ILE A 352 -8.15 11.41 -21.46
CA ILE A 352 -7.90 10.22 -22.30
C ILE A 352 -8.59 8.99 -21.73
N ASP A 353 -8.96 8.04 -22.58
CA ASP A 353 -9.61 6.82 -22.10
C ASP A 353 -8.59 5.90 -21.40
N TRP A 354 -9.06 5.18 -20.38
CA TRP A 354 -8.21 4.29 -19.59
C TRP A 354 -7.61 3.16 -20.43
N ASP A 355 -6.28 3.14 -20.46
CA ASP A 355 -5.47 2.03 -20.94
C ASP A 355 -4.24 1.92 -20.03
N PRO A 356 -4.05 0.82 -19.28
CA PRO A 356 -2.91 0.67 -18.37
C PRO A 356 -1.57 0.66 -19.11
N SER A 357 -1.53 0.31 -20.40
CA SER A 357 -0.30 0.36 -21.22
C SER A 357 0.09 1.78 -21.59
N VAL A 358 -0.89 2.70 -21.65
CA VAL A 358 -0.65 4.13 -21.82
C VAL A 358 -0.33 4.77 -20.48
N ALA A 359 -1.18 4.56 -19.47
CA ALA A 359 -1.07 5.17 -18.14
C ALA A 359 0.29 4.89 -17.47
N CYS A 360 0.83 3.66 -17.61
CA CYS A 360 2.11 3.31 -17.02
C CYS A 360 3.33 4.00 -17.65
N ASN A 361 3.15 4.65 -18.81
CA ASN A 361 4.19 5.41 -19.51
C ASN A 361 3.96 6.92 -19.45
N THR A 362 2.80 7.38 -18.97
CA THR A 362 2.45 8.80 -18.88
C THR A 362 3.20 9.46 -17.71
N PRO A 363 3.90 10.60 -17.94
CA PRO A 363 4.49 11.39 -16.86
C PRO A 363 3.41 12.18 -16.10
N TYR A 364 3.62 12.44 -14.81
CA TYR A 364 2.72 13.27 -14.00
C TYR A 364 3.50 14.16 -13.02
N PRO A 365 3.00 15.37 -12.71
CA PRO A 365 3.51 16.17 -11.61
C PRO A 365 2.94 15.69 -10.28
N ILE A 366 3.75 15.73 -9.21
CA ILE A 366 3.32 15.38 -7.83
C ILE A 366 2.86 16.62 -7.06
N THR A 367 3.47 17.79 -7.33
CA THR A 367 3.27 19.03 -6.57
C THR A 367 2.49 20.11 -7.33
N GLU A 368 2.04 19.80 -8.54
CA GLU A 368 1.31 20.73 -9.40
C GLU A 368 -0.03 20.11 -9.80
N VAL A 369 -0.95 20.97 -10.23
CA VAL A 369 -2.28 20.52 -10.67
C VAL A 369 -2.13 19.56 -11.85
N CYS A 370 -2.83 18.43 -11.80
CA CYS A 370 -2.74 17.42 -12.84
C CYS A 370 -3.36 17.91 -14.16
N GLU A 371 -2.52 18.14 -15.19
CA GLU A 371 -2.95 18.66 -16.50
C GLU A 371 -3.50 17.56 -17.44
N SER A 372 -3.13 16.31 -17.20
CA SER A 372 -3.57 15.14 -17.97
C SER A 372 -4.25 14.14 -17.06
N LEU A 373 -5.54 13.92 -17.29
CA LEU A 373 -6.37 13.03 -16.48
C LEU A 373 -6.84 11.85 -17.32
N VAL A 374 -6.87 10.67 -16.70
CA VAL A 374 -7.32 9.45 -17.37
C VAL A 374 -8.76 9.13 -16.94
N VAL A 375 -9.60 8.85 -17.93
CA VAL A 375 -11.04 8.64 -17.79
C VAL A 375 -11.37 7.19 -18.12
N PHE A 376 -11.97 6.50 -17.16
CA PHE A 376 -12.61 5.22 -17.38
C PHE A 376 -13.97 5.44 -18.06
N PHE A 377 -14.25 4.72 -19.15
CA PHE A 377 -15.59 4.77 -19.78
C PHE A 377 -16.69 4.21 -18.88
N SER A 378 -16.34 3.24 -18.07
CA SER A 378 -17.02 2.77 -16.88
C SER A 378 -15.95 2.01 -16.13
N ILE A 379 -15.76 2.28 -14.85
CA ILE A 379 -14.77 1.50 -14.07
C ILE A 379 -15.30 0.07 -13.91
N PHE A 380 -16.62 -0.11 -13.98
CA PHE A 380 -17.31 -1.32 -13.55
C PHE A 380 -18.35 -1.75 -14.57
N VAL A 381 -18.30 -3.03 -14.95
CA VAL A 381 -19.36 -3.64 -15.74
C VAL A 381 -20.61 -3.60 -14.87
N SER A 382 -21.60 -2.81 -15.27
CA SER A 382 -22.92 -2.83 -14.66
C SER A 382 -23.39 -4.28 -14.62
N TYR A 383 -23.45 -4.89 -13.44
CA TYR A 383 -24.16 -6.15 -13.26
C TYR A 383 -25.65 -5.86 -13.44
N ALA A 384 -26.11 -5.94 -14.68
CA ALA A 384 -27.49 -6.27 -14.95
C ALA A 384 -27.69 -7.75 -14.58
N TRP A 385 -28.20 -8.00 -13.37
CA TRP A 385 -28.91 -9.23 -13.02
C TRP A 385 -30.19 -8.89 -12.31
#